data_AF-A0A7X2SXQ5-F1
#
_entry.id   AF-A0A7X2SXQ5-F1
#
_cell.length_a   1.000
_cell.length_b   1.000
_cell.length_c   1.000
_cell.angle_alpha   90.00
_cell.angle_beta   90.00
_cell.angle_gamma   90.00
#
_symmetry.space_group_name_H-M   'P 1'
#
loop_
_entity.id
_entity.type
_entity.pdbx_description
1 polymer ?
#
loop_
_entity_poly.entity_id
_entity_poly.type
_entity_poly.pdbx_seq_one_letter_code
_entity_poly.pdbx_strand_id
1 'polypeptide(L)'
;APLCPVVLDIHHHWVKESEFIQPDDARVARVIDSWRGVRPVLHYSISQEGMIPQEGWPDQQQLGVSKSKLRAHSDYFFNPTLNAWALSFQDFDIMCEVKMKNLAREQLYQWGITQKLIANPLAEETRESANVK
;
A
#
# COMPACT_ATOMS: atom_id res chain seq x y z
N ALA A 1 29.77 -4.37 -2.12
CA ALA A 1 29.23 -4.18 -0.76
C ALA A 1 27.80 -4.69 -0.74
N PRO A 2 27.30 -5.31 0.35
CA PRO A 2 25.89 -5.66 0.44
C PRO A 2 25.04 -4.39 0.43
N LEU A 3 23.84 -4.45 -0.14
CA LEU A 3 22.91 -3.33 -0.15
C LEU A 3 22.54 -2.92 1.29
N CYS A 4 22.36 -1.62 1.52
CA CYS A 4 21.59 -1.12 2.65
C CYS A 4 20.11 -1.53 2.48
N PRO A 5 19.31 -1.59 3.56
CA PRO A 5 17.87 -1.81 3.45
C PRO A 5 17.24 -0.84 2.46
N VAL A 6 16.49 -1.36 1.50
CA VAL A 6 15.78 -0.59 0.48
C VAL A 6 14.31 -0.48 0.88
N VAL A 7 13.76 0.72 0.91
CA VAL A 7 12.32 0.91 1.12
C VAL A 7 11.64 0.88 -0.24
N LEU A 8 10.68 -0.04 -0.41
CA LEU A 8 9.83 -0.07 -1.60
C LEU A 8 8.74 0.99 -1.47
N ASP A 9 8.69 1.91 -2.42
CA ASP A 9 7.57 2.83 -2.59
C ASP A 9 6.80 2.45 -3.86
N ILE A 10 5.62 1.87 -3.68
CA ILE A 10 4.86 1.31 -4.79
C ILE A 10 4.22 2.40 -5.66
N HIS A 11 3.88 3.56 -5.08
CA HIS A 11 3.35 4.69 -5.84
C HIS A 11 4.42 5.32 -6.72
N HIS A 12 5.58 5.61 -6.15
CA HIS A 12 6.72 6.15 -6.90
C HIS A 12 7.22 5.17 -7.94
N HIS A 13 7.19 3.87 -7.66
CA HIS A 13 7.46 2.84 -8.66
C HIS A 13 6.50 2.95 -9.85
N TRP A 14 5.18 2.96 -9.60
CA TRP A 14 4.19 3.14 -10.65
C TRP A 14 4.41 4.43 -11.44
N VAL A 15 4.55 5.59 -10.78
CA VAL A 15 4.78 6.88 -11.48
C VAL A 15 6.04 6.84 -12.35
N LYS A 16 7.08 6.13 -11.93
CA LYS A 16 8.35 6.05 -12.66
C LYS A 16 8.28 5.08 -13.84
N GLU A 17 7.80 3.87 -13.60
CA GLU A 17 7.89 2.74 -14.54
C GLU A 17 6.59 2.53 -15.35
N SER A 18 5.50 3.21 -14.98
CA SER A 18 4.15 2.99 -15.53
C SER A 18 3.68 1.54 -15.36
N GLU A 19 4.09 0.91 -14.27
CA GLU A 19 3.88 -0.49 -13.94
C GLU A 19 3.37 -0.62 -12.50
N PHE A 20 2.35 -1.45 -12.28
CA PHE A 20 1.95 -1.85 -10.93
C PHE A 20 2.74 -3.09 -10.52
N ILE A 21 3.82 -2.89 -9.77
CA ILE A 21 4.62 -3.99 -9.22
C ILE A 21 3.76 -4.90 -8.34
N GLN A 22 3.97 -6.21 -8.44
CA GLN A 22 3.20 -7.21 -7.70
C GLN A 22 4.02 -7.74 -6.50
N PRO A 23 3.36 -8.21 -5.42
CA PRO A 23 4.06 -8.70 -4.22
C PRO A 23 4.98 -9.90 -4.48
N ASP A 24 4.68 -10.70 -5.52
CA ASP A 24 5.47 -11.87 -5.94
C ASP A 24 6.56 -11.55 -6.97
N ASP A 25 6.77 -10.28 -7.32
CA ASP A 25 7.79 -9.85 -8.27
C ASP A 25 9.21 -10.12 -7.74
N ALA A 26 10.08 -10.66 -8.60
CA ALA A 26 11.47 -10.97 -8.23
C ALA A 26 12.27 -9.75 -7.74
N ARG A 27 11.87 -8.51 -8.07
CA ARG A 27 12.44 -7.27 -7.54
C ARG A 27 12.05 -7.07 -6.07
N VAL A 28 10.83 -7.43 -5.67
CA VAL A 28 10.34 -7.33 -4.28
C VAL A 28 11.10 -8.29 -3.38
N ALA A 29 11.37 -9.52 -3.84
CA ALA A 29 12.21 -10.47 -3.10
C ALA A 29 13.59 -9.89 -2.75
N ARG A 30 14.24 -9.19 -3.70
CA ARG A 30 15.53 -8.52 -3.45
C ARG A 30 15.42 -7.36 -2.46
N VAL A 31 14.26 -6.67 -2.43
CA VAL A 31 13.98 -5.65 -1.42
C VAL A 31 13.92 -6.33 -0.05
N ILE A 32 13.12 -7.38 0.12
CA ILE A 32 13.00 -8.13 1.38
C ILE A 32 14.39 -8.62 1.85
N ASP A 33 15.16 -9.24 0.96
CA ASP A 33 16.51 -9.74 1.27
C ASP A 33 17.46 -8.64 1.78
N SER A 34 17.30 -7.39 1.31
CA SER A 34 18.12 -6.26 1.73
C SER A 34 17.94 -5.89 3.22
N TRP A 35 16.82 -6.30 3.84
CA TRP A 35 16.51 -6.09 5.26
C TRP A 35 17.01 -7.21 6.19
N ARG A 36 17.59 -8.28 5.62
CA ARG A 36 18.35 -9.31 6.36
C ARG A 36 17.55 -9.97 7.50
N GLY A 37 16.34 -10.39 7.19
CA GLY A 37 15.45 -11.09 8.12
C GLY A 37 14.63 -10.17 9.03
N VAL A 38 14.83 -8.85 8.96
CA VAL A 38 13.89 -7.87 9.53
C VAL A 38 12.75 -7.65 8.55
N ARG A 39 11.51 -7.62 9.05
CA ARG A 39 10.34 -7.31 8.23
C ARG A 39 10.50 -5.92 7.60
N PRO A 40 10.44 -5.80 6.27
CA PRO A 40 10.67 -4.53 5.57
C PRO A 40 9.49 -3.56 5.69
N VAL A 41 9.78 -2.27 5.53
CA VAL A 41 8.77 -1.22 5.37
C VAL A 41 8.51 -0.94 3.89
N LEU A 42 7.24 -0.72 3.55
CA LEU A 42 6.76 -0.26 2.24
C LEU A 42 6.06 1.08 2.40
N HIS A 43 6.25 2.00 1.45
CA HIS A 43 5.49 3.25 1.37
C HIS A 43 4.29 3.08 0.45
N TYR A 44 3.13 3.49 0.92
CA TYR A 44 1.90 3.56 0.15
C TYR A 44 1.32 4.97 0.16
N SER A 45 1.19 5.53 -1.04
CA SER A 45 0.46 6.77 -1.34
C SER A 45 -0.34 6.61 -2.63
N ILE A 46 -1.14 7.62 -2.95
CA ILE A 46 -1.91 7.70 -4.20
C ILE A 46 -1.75 9.11 -4.77
N SER A 47 -1.80 9.26 -6.10
CA SER A 47 -1.90 10.58 -6.74
C SER A 47 -3.12 11.35 -6.25
N GLN A 48 -3.00 12.68 -6.19
CA GLN A 48 -4.04 13.60 -5.77
C GLN A 48 -5.40 13.33 -6.45
N GLU A 49 -6.46 13.52 -5.68
CA GLU A 49 -7.85 13.43 -6.11
C GLU A 49 -8.08 14.24 -7.40
N GLY A 50 -8.81 13.65 -8.36
CA GLY A 50 -9.08 14.25 -9.66
C GLY A 50 -7.96 14.09 -10.70
N MET A 51 -6.76 13.61 -10.32
CA MET A 51 -5.71 13.28 -11.29
C MET A 51 -5.80 11.86 -11.83
N ILE A 52 -6.37 10.94 -11.05
CA ILE A 52 -6.59 9.55 -11.44
C ILE A 52 -8.07 9.17 -11.19
N PRO A 53 -8.57 8.09 -11.81
CA PRO A 53 -9.93 7.60 -11.57
C PRO A 53 -10.16 7.25 -10.09
N GLN A 54 -11.41 7.41 -9.65
CA GLN A 54 -11.82 7.06 -8.29
C GLN A 54 -11.78 5.56 -8.01
N GLU A 55 -11.82 4.72 -9.04
CA GLU A 55 -11.77 3.27 -8.95
C GLU A 55 -10.99 2.69 -10.13
N GLY A 56 -10.54 1.44 -10.00
CA GLY A 56 -9.78 0.77 -11.04
C GLY A 56 -8.32 1.24 -11.12
N TRP A 57 -7.63 0.75 -12.14
CA TRP A 57 -6.21 0.99 -12.37
C TRP A 57 -6.01 2.19 -13.31
N PRO A 58 -5.34 3.28 -12.88
CA PRO A 58 -5.02 4.38 -13.77
C PRO A 58 -3.99 3.98 -14.82
N ASP A 59 -4.30 4.27 -16.09
CA ASP A 59 -3.36 4.19 -17.21
C ASP A 59 -2.71 5.57 -17.47
N GLN A 60 -1.42 5.70 -17.19
CA GLN A 60 -0.69 6.96 -17.34
C GLN A 60 -0.73 7.53 -18.76
N GLN A 61 -0.84 6.70 -19.79
CA GLN A 61 -0.93 7.17 -21.18
C GLN A 61 -2.24 7.90 -21.43
N GLN A 62 -3.32 7.51 -20.74
CA GLN A 62 -4.65 8.11 -20.86
C GLN A 62 -4.83 9.36 -19.99
N LEU A 63 -4.07 9.49 -18.90
CA LEU A 63 -4.20 10.63 -17.98
C LEU A 63 -3.74 11.96 -18.58
N GLY A 64 -2.71 11.95 -19.44
CA GLY A 64 -2.13 13.18 -19.99
C GLY A 64 -1.50 14.10 -18.93
N VAL A 65 -1.19 13.59 -17.74
CA VAL A 65 -0.62 14.33 -16.61
C VAL A 65 0.88 14.05 -16.50
N SER A 66 1.68 15.07 -16.17
CA SER A 66 3.12 14.88 -15.98
C SER A 66 3.44 14.04 -14.75
N LYS A 67 4.52 13.27 -14.79
CA LYS A 67 5.02 12.47 -13.65
C LYS A 67 5.23 13.32 -12.39
N SER A 68 5.61 14.59 -12.53
CA SER A 68 5.77 15.52 -11.40
C SER A 68 4.44 15.72 -10.65
N LYS A 69 3.34 15.93 -11.40
CA LYS A 69 2.00 16.08 -10.82
C LYS A 69 1.50 14.77 -10.20
N LEU A 70 1.74 13.62 -10.86
CA LEU A 70 1.34 12.31 -10.32
C LEU A 70 2.01 11.96 -8.98
N ARG A 71 3.18 12.53 -8.66
CA ARG A 71 3.83 12.36 -7.34
C ARG A 71 3.16 13.16 -6.22
N ALA A 72 2.26 14.10 -6.52
CA ALA A 72 1.55 14.82 -5.47
C ALA A 72 0.59 13.84 -4.77
N HIS A 73 0.77 13.64 -3.46
CA HIS A 73 -0.04 12.71 -2.68
C HIS A 73 -1.46 13.25 -2.43
N SER A 74 -2.42 12.35 -2.43
CA SER A 74 -3.81 12.59 -2.08
C SER A 74 -4.02 12.96 -0.62
N ASP A 75 -5.22 13.45 -0.30
CA ASP A 75 -5.62 13.69 1.07
C ASP A 75 -6.00 12.37 1.76
N TYR A 76 -6.72 11.49 1.04
CA TYR A 76 -7.16 10.18 1.51
C TYR A 76 -6.86 9.06 0.49
N PHE A 77 -7.00 7.81 0.95
CA PHE A 77 -6.90 6.61 0.13
C PHE A 77 -8.20 6.33 -0.63
N PHE A 78 -8.55 7.18 -1.60
CA PHE A 78 -9.88 7.18 -2.22
C PHE A 78 -10.12 6.05 -3.23
N ASN A 79 -9.07 5.43 -3.78
CA ASN A 79 -9.19 4.40 -4.81
C ASN A 79 -9.14 2.98 -4.20
N PRO A 80 -10.27 2.24 -4.12
CA PRO A 80 -10.33 0.94 -3.47
C PRO A 80 -9.52 -0.14 -4.19
N THR A 81 -9.34 -0.03 -5.51
CA THR A 81 -8.51 -0.97 -6.28
C THR A 81 -7.04 -0.84 -5.88
N LEU A 82 -6.54 0.39 -5.78
CA LEU A 82 -5.17 0.65 -5.33
C LEU A 82 -4.98 0.32 -3.84
N ASN A 83 -6.01 0.50 -3.02
CA ASN A 83 -5.98 0.08 -1.62
C ASN A 83 -5.83 -1.44 -1.49
N ALA A 84 -6.63 -2.21 -2.23
CA ALA A 84 -6.52 -3.67 -2.24
C ALA A 84 -5.13 -4.13 -2.70
N TRP A 85 -4.59 -3.48 -3.75
CA TRP A 85 -3.25 -3.74 -4.24
C TRP A 85 -2.19 -3.49 -3.17
N ALA A 86 -2.20 -2.33 -2.51
CA ALA A 86 -1.24 -2.03 -1.45
C ALA A 86 -1.34 -3.02 -0.28
N LEU A 87 -2.56 -3.38 0.14
CA LEU A 87 -2.78 -4.33 1.24
C LEU A 87 -2.41 -5.78 0.89
N SER A 88 -2.17 -6.09 -0.40
CA SER A 88 -1.70 -7.42 -0.81
C SER A 88 -0.23 -7.70 -0.45
N PHE A 89 0.55 -6.68 -0.10
CA PHE A 89 1.96 -6.80 0.31
C PHE A 89 2.10 -7.26 1.76
N GLN A 90 1.64 -8.48 2.06
CA GLN A 90 1.55 -9.02 3.42
C GLN A 90 2.91 -9.29 4.10
N ASP A 91 4.02 -9.24 3.36
CA ASP A 91 5.38 -9.35 3.91
C ASP A 91 5.95 -8.02 4.42
N PHE A 92 5.21 -6.92 4.28
CA PHE A 92 5.68 -5.56 4.60
C PHE A 92 4.85 -4.90 5.71
N ASP A 93 5.50 -4.01 6.47
CA ASP A 93 4.80 -3.00 7.26
C ASP A 93 4.55 -1.76 6.38
N ILE A 94 3.29 -1.34 6.26
CA ILE A 94 2.89 -0.29 5.30
C ILE A 94 2.89 1.08 5.98
N MET A 95 3.79 1.96 5.55
CA MET A 95 3.80 3.38 5.86
C MET A 95 2.80 4.12 4.96
N CYS A 96 1.78 4.69 5.57
CA CYS A 96 0.72 5.43 4.87
C CYS A 96 1.12 6.89 4.65
N GLU A 97 1.37 7.29 3.39
CA GLU A 97 1.89 8.61 3.02
C GLU A 97 0.84 9.48 2.31
N VAL A 98 -0.28 9.78 2.97
CA VAL A 98 -1.30 10.74 2.49
C VAL A 98 -1.48 11.88 3.49
N LYS A 99 -2.02 13.03 3.05
CA LYS A 99 -2.00 14.26 3.85
C LYS A 99 -2.78 14.16 5.16
N MET A 100 -3.85 13.37 5.19
CA MET A 100 -4.71 13.22 6.37
C MET A 100 -4.20 12.18 7.38
N LYS A 101 -3.01 11.62 7.17
CA LYS A 101 -2.24 10.83 8.16
C LYS A 101 -3.08 9.72 8.79
N ASN A 102 -3.19 9.73 10.13
CA ASN A 102 -3.88 8.72 10.91
C ASN A 102 -5.38 8.62 10.59
N LEU A 103 -6.03 9.71 10.17
CA LEU A 103 -7.44 9.67 9.78
C LEU A 103 -7.65 8.84 8.52
N ALA A 104 -6.77 9.01 7.52
CA ALA A 104 -6.80 8.21 6.31
C ALA A 104 -6.36 6.76 6.54
N ARG A 105 -5.30 6.55 7.35
CA ARG A 105 -4.84 5.21 7.73
C ARG A 105 -5.93 4.41 8.44
N GLU A 106 -6.67 5.04 9.35
CA GLU A 106 -7.74 4.37 10.09
C GLU A 106 -8.86 3.94 9.14
N GLN A 107 -9.28 4.80 8.22
CA GLN A 107 -10.27 4.45 7.20
C GLN A 107 -9.81 3.28 6.32
N LEU A 108 -8.55 3.29 5.87
CA LEU A 108 -7.96 2.19 5.09
C LEU A 108 -7.97 0.88 5.88
N TYR A 109 -7.59 0.92 7.16
CA TYR A 109 -7.56 -0.26 8.03
C TYR A 109 -8.96 -0.86 8.24
N GLN A 110 -9.94 -0.04 8.61
CA GLN A 110 -11.33 -0.49 8.80
C GLN A 110 -11.95 -1.03 7.50
N TRP A 111 -11.66 -0.37 6.38
CA TRP A 111 -12.06 -0.86 5.07
C TRP A 111 -11.41 -2.21 4.76
N GLY A 112 -10.09 -2.37 5.00
CA GLY A 112 -9.35 -3.61 4.80
C GLY A 112 -9.90 -4.79 5.62
N ILE A 113 -10.28 -4.54 6.88
CA ILE A 113 -10.98 -5.53 7.72
C ILE A 113 -12.33 -5.91 7.10
N THR A 114 -13.13 -4.91 6.70
CA THR A 114 -14.46 -5.13 6.12
C THR A 114 -14.39 -5.97 4.84
N GLN A 115 -13.36 -5.72 4.02
CA GLN A 115 -13.09 -6.48 2.80
C GLN A 115 -12.38 -7.82 3.04
N LYS A 116 -12.05 -8.15 4.30
CA LYS A 116 -11.29 -9.36 4.69
C LYS A 116 -9.89 -9.45 4.05
N LEU A 117 -9.29 -8.30 3.77
CA LEU A 117 -7.92 -8.19 3.26
C LEU A 117 -6.89 -8.12 4.39
N ILE A 118 -7.32 -7.69 5.58
CA ILE A 118 -6.53 -7.68 6.80
C ILE A 118 -7.27 -8.55 7.82
N ALA A 119 -6.53 -9.39 8.56
CA ALA A 119 -7.10 -10.12 9.69
C ALA A 119 -7.66 -9.13 10.73
N ASN A 120 -8.79 -9.46 11.35
CA ASN A 120 -9.34 -8.65 12.42
C ASN A 120 -8.80 -9.14 13.77
N PRO A 121 -7.79 -8.50 14.37
CA PRO A 121 -7.19 -8.96 15.61
C PRO A 121 -8.19 -8.99 16.77
N LEU A 122 -9.19 -8.09 16.77
CA LEU A 122 -10.22 -8.04 17.82
C LEU A 122 -11.26 -9.17 17.71
N ALA A 123 -11.45 -9.73 16.51
CA ALA A 123 -12.31 -10.89 16.32
C ALA A 123 -11.67 -12.20 16.83
N GLU A 124 -10.33 -12.26 16.87
CA GLU A 124 -9.58 -13.43 17.35
C GLU A 124 -9.57 -13.48 18.89
N GLU A 125 -9.35 -12.36 19.58
CA GLU A 125 -9.41 -12.27 21.05
C GLU A 125 -10.80 -12.65 21.62
N THR A 126 -11.87 -12.33 20.88
CA THR A 126 -13.25 -12.67 21.29
C THR A 126 -13.53 -14.18 21.21
N ARG A 127 -12.81 -14.92 20.35
CA ARG A 127 -12.96 -16.38 20.20
C ARG A 127 -12.14 -17.15 21.25
N GLU A 128 -10.94 -16.69 21.59
CA GLU A 128 -10.14 -17.29 22.67
C GLU A 128 -10.82 -17.14 24.03
N SER A 129 -11.36 -15.96 24.32
CA SER A 129 -12.10 -15.72 25.58
C SER A 129 -13.43 -16.48 25.69
N ALA A 130 -14.01 -16.93 24.58
CA ALA A 130 -15.21 -17.77 24.55
C ALA A 130 -14.93 -19.28 24.71
N ASN A 131 -13.72 -19.74 24.39
CA ASN A 131 -13.31 -21.15 24.49
C ASN A 131 -12.63 -21.52 25.82
N VAL A 132 -12.47 -20.55 26.74
CA VAL A 132 -11.84 -20.72 28.06
C VAL A 132 -12.89 -20.78 29.20
N LYS A 133 -14.16 -21.04 28.87
CA LYS A 133 -15.23 -21.34 29.83
C LYS A 133 -15.74 -22.76 29.65
#